data_AF-A0A1V0GYH7-F1
#
_entry.id   AF-A0A1V0GYH7-F1
#
_cell.length_a   1.000
_cell.length_b   1.000
_cell.length_c   1.000
_cell.angle_alpha   90.00
_cell.angle_beta   90.00
_cell.angle_gamma   90.00
#
_symmetry.space_group_name_H-M   'P 1'
#
loop_
_entity.id
_entity.type
_entity.pdbx_description
1 polymer ?
#
loop_
_entity_poly.entity_id
_entity_poly.type
_entity_poly.pdbx_seq_one_letter_code
_entity_poly.pdbx_strand_id
1 'polypeptide(L)'
;MLVRLFFSWPPEVIDRARPMADEARCPVRKLLLRVWTEAKPELVDRLEKGISFREVPMDRRAAAMAERFGTQIKISARAYARLQQEIDPHGITGVDAPLSRWAREEMLRRADAYLSKAGY
;
A
#
# COMPACT_ATOMS: atom_id res chain seq x y z
N MET A 1 2.58 3.03 -17.98
CA MET A 1 1.92 1.76 -17.63
C MET A 1 1.06 1.97 -16.41
N LEU A 2 -0.04 1.23 -16.29
CA LEU A 2 -0.90 1.24 -15.10
C LEU A 2 -0.60 0.01 -14.26
N VAL A 3 -0.39 0.21 -12.97
CA VAL A 3 -0.26 -0.87 -11.97
C VAL A 3 -1.48 -0.81 -11.07
N ARG A 4 -2.08 -1.97 -10.80
CA ARG A 4 -3.22 -2.09 -9.90
C ARG A 4 -2.72 -2.51 -8.53
N LEU A 5 -3.06 -1.71 -7.52
CA LEU A 5 -2.76 -2.00 -6.13
C LEU A 5 -4.06 -2.33 -5.41
N PHE A 6 -4.11 -3.51 -4.79
CA PHE A 6 -5.26 -3.98 -4.05
C PHE A 6 -4.83 -4.66 -2.75
N PHE A 7 -5.19 -4.08 -1.60
CA PHE A 7 -4.87 -4.64 -0.29
C PHE A 7 -5.98 -4.36 0.72
N SER A 8 -5.94 -5.05 1.85
CA SER A 8 -6.84 -4.79 2.97
C SER A 8 -6.08 -4.20 4.15
N TRP A 9 -6.70 -3.25 4.83
CA TRP A 9 -6.25 -2.79 6.13
C TRP A 9 -6.63 -3.84 7.19
N PRO A 10 -5.70 -4.21 8.07
CA PRO A 10 -5.96 -5.17 9.12
C PRO A 10 -6.77 -4.50 10.24
N PRO A 11 -7.56 -5.28 11.03
CA PRO A 11 -8.45 -4.74 12.06
C PRO A 11 -7.74 -3.82 13.06
N GLU A 12 -6.49 -4.15 13.42
CA GLU A 12 -5.72 -3.41 14.42
C GLU A 12 -5.45 -1.96 14.01
N VAL A 13 -5.22 -1.72 12.71
CA VAL A 13 -5.06 -0.35 12.17
C VAL A 13 -6.39 0.39 12.16
N ILE A 14 -7.49 -0.30 11.87
CA ILE A 14 -8.83 0.30 11.83
C ILE A 14 -9.25 0.72 13.24
N ASP A 15 -9.04 -0.15 14.22
CA ASP A 15 -9.42 0.10 15.61
C ASP A 15 -8.60 1.24 16.21
N ARG A 16 -7.30 1.33 15.87
CA ARG A 16 -6.45 2.45 16.27
C ARG A 16 -6.80 3.76 15.55
N ALA A 17 -7.24 3.71 14.30
CA ALA A 17 -7.68 4.89 13.55
C ALA A 17 -9.05 5.43 13.99
N ARG A 18 -9.86 4.60 14.65
CA ARG A 18 -11.26 4.90 15.00
C ARG A 18 -11.41 6.15 15.88
N PRO A 19 -10.67 6.33 16.99
CA PRO A 19 -10.84 7.51 17.84
C PRO A 19 -10.53 8.82 17.09
N MET A 20 -9.49 8.83 16.26
CA MET A 20 -9.15 9.98 15.43
C MET A 20 -10.23 10.27 14.40
N ALA A 21 -10.79 9.22 13.78
CA ALA A 21 -11.86 9.36 12.81
C ALA A 21 -13.13 9.93 13.46
N ASP A 22 -13.47 9.48 14.67
CA ASP A 22 -14.61 9.98 15.46
C ASP A 22 -14.43 11.45 15.84
N GLU A 23 -13.24 11.84 16.32
CA GLU A 23 -12.91 13.24 16.64
C GLU A 23 -13.01 14.13 15.39
N ALA A 24 -12.49 13.66 14.26
CA ALA A 24 -12.58 14.33 12.96
C ALA A 24 -13.98 14.24 12.31
N ARG A 25 -14.94 13.57 12.96
CA ARG A 25 -16.32 13.34 12.48
C ARG A 25 -16.36 12.78 11.06
N CYS A 26 -15.53 11.78 10.79
CA CYS A 26 -15.45 11.14 9.48
C CYS A 26 -15.34 9.61 9.58
N PRO A 27 -15.71 8.87 8.52
CA PRO A 27 -15.47 7.43 8.49
C PRO A 27 -13.97 7.11 8.52
N VAL A 28 -13.57 6.04 9.22
CA VAL A 28 -12.18 5.54 9.26
C VAL A 28 -11.58 5.40 7.86
N ARG A 29 -12.37 4.92 6.89
CA ARG A 29 -11.97 4.83 5.49
C ARG A 29 -11.45 6.16 4.93
N LYS A 30 -12.08 7.29 5.27
CA LYS A 30 -11.67 8.62 4.79
C LYS A 30 -10.33 9.03 5.40
N LEU A 31 -10.08 8.71 6.66
CA LEU A 31 -8.79 8.90 7.31
C LEU A 31 -7.69 8.06 6.63
N LEU A 32 -7.94 6.77 6.39
CA LEU A 32 -6.97 5.89 5.72
C LEU A 32 -6.71 6.30 4.26
N LEU A 33 -7.73 6.80 3.56
CA LEU A 33 -7.58 7.42 2.24
C LEU A 33 -6.68 8.66 2.29
N ARG A 34 -6.75 9.46 3.36
CA ARG A 34 -5.87 10.62 3.56
C ARG A 34 -4.42 10.18 3.68
N VAL A 35 -4.13 9.14 4.48
CA VAL A 35 -2.78 8.55 4.59
C VAL A 35 -2.27 8.11 3.22
N TRP A 36 -3.11 7.43 2.43
CA TRP A 36 -2.75 7.05 1.05
C TRP A 36 -2.43 8.25 0.17
N THR A 37 -3.29 9.27 0.16
CA THR A 37 -3.10 10.46 -0.68
C THR A 37 -1.78 11.17 -0.36
N GLU A 38 -1.39 11.22 0.91
CA GLU A 38 -0.11 11.81 1.33
C GLU A 38 1.09 10.94 0.93
N ALA A 39 0.98 9.61 1.04
CA ALA A 39 2.06 8.68 0.73
C ALA A 39 2.26 8.42 -0.78
N LYS A 40 1.19 8.57 -1.59
CA LYS A 40 1.17 8.18 -3.01
C LYS A 40 2.33 8.75 -3.85
N PRO A 41 2.67 10.06 -3.78
CA PRO A 41 3.76 10.61 -4.60
C PRO A 41 5.10 9.92 -4.33
N GLU A 42 5.41 9.67 -3.06
CA GLU A 42 6.65 9.02 -2.64
C GLU A 42 6.67 7.52 -3.04
N LEU A 43 5.54 6.83 -2.93
CA LEU A 43 5.42 5.44 -3.38
C LEU A 43 5.64 5.31 -4.90
N VAL A 44 5.07 6.22 -5.68
CA VAL A 44 5.27 6.26 -7.13
C VAL A 44 6.74 6.53 -7.46
N ASP A 45 7.37 7.51 -6.80
CA ASP A 45 8.79 7.81 -6.99
C ASP A 45 9.70 6.61 -6.65
N ARG A 46 9.40 5.88 -5.58
CA ARG A 46 10.13 4.64 -5.25
C ARG A 46 9.97 3.56 -6.32
N LEU A 47 8.77 3.36 -6.85
CA LEU A 47 8.54 2.41 -7.94
C LEU A 47 9.27 2.84 -9.24
N GLU A 48 9.30 4.15 -9.52
CA GLU A 48 10.04 4.72 -10.65
C GLU A 48 11.56 4.56 -10.49
N LYS A 49 12.07 4.60 -9.25
CA LYS A 49 13.49 4.34 -8.94
C LYS A 49 13.85 2.87 -8.90
N GLY A 50 12.86 2.01 -8.61
CA GLY A 50 13.01 0.56 -8.53
C GLY A 50 12.99 0.12 -7.08
N ILE A 51 12.32 -1.01 -6.82
CA ILE A 51 12.27 -1.63 -5.49
C ILE A 51 12.91 -3.01 -5.58
N SER A 52 13.65 -3.39 -4.56
CA SER A 52 14.27 -4.71 -4.52
C SER A 52 13.21 -5.80 -4.32
N PHE A 53 13.36 -6.93 -5.00
CA PHE A 53 12.52 -8.11 -4.77
C PHE A 53 12.49 -8.53 -3.29
N ARG A 54 13.59 -8.31 -2.56
CA ARG A 54 13.67 -8.63 -1.11
C ARG A 54 12.78 -7.76 -0.24
N GLU A 55 12.40 -6.57 -0.73
CA GLU A 55 11.44 -5.68 -0.06
C GLU A 55 10.01 -6.15 -0.27
N VAL A 56 9.75 -7.01 -1.25
CA VAL A 56 8.43 -7.52 -1.55
C VAL A 56 8.13 -8.71 -0.64
N PRO A 57 7.16 -8.61 0.28
CA PRO A 57 6.86 -9.71 1.17
C PRO A 57 6.35 -10.92 0.39
N MET A 58 6.90 -12.09 0.72
CA MET A 58 6.38 -13.39 0.25
C MET A 58 5.04 -13.78 0.92
N ASP A 59 4.54 -12.96 1.85
CA ASP A 59 3.76 -13.50 2.95
C ASP A 59 2.41 -14.12 2.55
N ARG A 60 2.16 -15.30 3.16
CA ARG A 60 1.00 -16.18 3.01
C ARG A 60 -0.17 -15.78 3.92
N ARG A 61 -0.07 -14.63 4.60
CA ARG A 61 -1.05 -14.19 5.59
C ARG A 61 -2.31 -13.65 4.91
N ALA A 62 -3.33 -14.50 4.85
CA ALA A 62 -4.73 -14.10 4.79
C ALA A 62 -5.11 -13.36 6.08
N ALA A 63 -4.56 -12.16 6.29
CA ALA A 63 -4.96 -11.34 7.42
C ALA A 63 -6.45 -11.01 7.28
N ALA A 64 -7.16 -11.01 8.42
CA ALA A 64 -8.58 -10.71 8.50
C ALA A 64 -8.92 -9.48 7.65
N MET A 65 -9.79 -9.69 6.66
CA MET A 65 -10.15 -8.66 5.69
C MET A 65 -11.21 -7.74 6.29
N ALA A 66 -10.79 -6.66 6.94
CA ALA A 66 -11.74 -5.70 7.50
C ALA A 66 -12.07 -4.57 6.50
N GLU A 67 -11.07 -3.88 5.94
CA GLU A 67 -11.31 -2.76 5.01
C GLU A 67 -10.49 -2.89 3.71
N ARG A 68 -11.15 -3.08 2.56
CA ARG A 68 -10.50 -3.23 1.26
C ARG A 68 -10.14 -1.86 0.65
N PHE A 69 -8.93 -1.77 0.12
CA PHE A 69 -8.41 -0.63 -0.61
C PHE A 69 -7.96 -1.07 -2.01
N GLY A 70 -8.40 -0.32 -3.03
CA GLY A 70 -8.06 -0.57 -4.43
C GLY A 70 -7.77 0.74 -5.15
N THR A 71 -6.68 0.79 -5.90
CA THR A 71 -6.30 1.96 -6.69
C THR A 71 -5.46 1.60 -7.90
N GLN A 72 -5.31 2.56 -8.80
CA GLN A 72 -4.43 2.46 -9.95
C GLN A 72 -3.40 3.58 -9.88
N ILE A 73 -2.15 3.21 -10.12
CA ILE A 73 -1.04 4.16 -10.23
C ILE A 73 -0.43 4.07 -11.62
N LYS A 74 0.00 5.22 -12.13
CA LYS A 74 0.71 5.32 -13.40
C LYS A 74 2.20 5.39 -13.10
N ILE A 75 2.97 4.49 -13.71
CA ILE A 75 4.43 4.51 -13.72
C ILE A 75 4.96 4.50 -15.15
N SER A 76 6.22 4.88 -15.35
CA SER A 76 6.89 4.86 -16.64
C SER A 76 6.97 3.44 -17.20
N ALA A 77 7.06 3.32 -18.53
CA ALA A 77 7.25 2.03 -19.18
C ALA A 77 8.57 1.36 -18.77
N ARG A 78 9.62 2.17 -18.57
CA ARG A 78 10.93 1.72 -18.11
C ARG A 78 10.86 1.13 -16.70
N ALA A 79 10.20 1.82 -15.77
CA ALA A 79 10.04 1.31 -14.42
C ALA A 79 9.22 0.02 -14.40
N TYR A 80 8.13 -0.03 -15.17
CA TYR A 80 7.31 -1.25 -15.28
C TYR A 80 8.10 -2.44 -15.82
N ALA A 81 8.89 -2.24 -16.89
CA ALA A 81 9.71 -3.30 -17.46
C ALA A 81 10.77 -3.83 -16.48
N ARG A 82 11.41 -2.94 -15.73
CA ARG A 82 12.35 -3.34 -14.66
C ARG A 82 11.65 -4.12 -13.55
N LEU A 83 10.52 -3.64 -13.06
CA LEU A 83 9.73 -4.35 -12.03
C LEU A 83 9.30 -5.74 -12.52
N GLN A 84 8.96 -5.89 -13.80
CA GLN A 84 8.63 -7.18 -14.38
C GLN A 84 9.82 -8.13 -14.35
N GLN A 85 11.02 -7.66 -14.70
CA GLN A 85 12.26 -8.48 -14.63
C GLN A 85 12.66 -8.83 -13.20
N GLU A 86 12.48 -7.91 -12.25
CA GLU A 86 12.92 -8.10 -10.86
C GLU A 86 11.93 -8.90 -10.02
N ILE A 87 10.62 -8.71 -10.24
CA ILE A 87 9.57 -9.23 -9.36
C ILE A 87 8.83 -10.42 -9.95
N ASP A 88 8.73 -10.50 -11.28
CA ASP A 88 8.12 -11.62 -11.99
C ASP A 88 9.03 -12.09 -13.13
N PRO A 89 10.27 -12.53 -12.83
CA PRO A 89 11.27 -12.88 -13.85
C PRO A 89 10.80 -14.00 -14.80
N HIS A 90 9.84 -14.81 -14.35
CA HIS A 90 9.27 -15.90 -15.14
C HIS A 90 7.95 -15.54 -15.84
N GLY A 91 7.41 -14.34 -15.62
CA GLY A 91 6.17 -13.88 -16.27
C GLY A 91 4.92 -14.65 -15.84
N ILE A 92 4.91 -15.25 -14.65
CA ILE A 92 3.85 -16.16 -14.20
C ILE A 92 2.76 -15.40 -13.43
N THR A 93 3.17 -14.46 -12.58
CA THR A 93 2.29 -13.87 -11.56
C THR A 93 1.84 -12.45 -11.88
N GLY A 94 2.54 -11.78 -12.79
CA GLY A 94 2.42 -10.34 -13.02
C GLY A 94 2.94 -9.52 -11.84
N VAL A 95 3.07 -8.20 -12.05
CA VAL A 95 3.62 -7.29 -11.03
C VAL A 95 2.58 -6.82 -10.01
N ASP A 96 1.28 -6.85 -10.35
CA ASP A 96 0.23 -6.25 -9.53
C ASP A 96 0.09 -6.88 -8.13
N ALA A 97 0.06 -8.21 -8.03
CA ALA A 97 -0.12 -8.88 -6.74
C ALA A 97 1.10 -8.72 -5.81
N PRO A 98 2.35 -8.91 -6.29
CA PRO A 98 3.55 -8.56 -5.51
C PRO A 98 3.57 -7.09 -5.07
N LEU A 99 3.28 -6.15 -5.97
CA LEU A 99 3.27 -4.73 -5.65
C LEU A 99 2.15 -4.36 -4.68
N SER A 100 1.02 -5.05 -4.73
CA SER A 100 -0.06 -4.91 -3.75
C SER A 100 0.37 -5.31 -2.34
N ARG A 101 1.16 -6.38 -2.19
CA ARG A 101 1.73 -6.81 -0.91
C ARG A 101 2.76 -5.80 -0.39
N TRP A 102 3.65 -5.34 -1.26
CA TRP A 102 4.63 -4.31 -0.91
C TRP A 102 3.93 -3.00 -0.48
N ALA A 103 2.96 -2.53 -1.28
CA ALA A 103 2.21 -1.32 -0.97
C ALA A 103 1.45 -1.45 0.35
N ARG A 104 0.90 -2.63 0.67
CA ARG A 104 0.27 -2.89 1.97
C ARG A 104 1.25 -2.61 3.11
N GLU A 105 2.42 -3.23 3.12
CA GLU A 105 3.41 -3.05 4.21
C GLU A 105 3.90 -1.61 4.35
N GLU A 106 4.11 -0.91 3.23
CA GLU A 106 4.44 0.51 3.25
C GLU A 106 3.30 1.32 3.87
N MET A 107 2.06 1.04 3.48
CA MET A 107 0.89 1.76 3.97
C MET A 107 0.60 1.46 5.43
N LEU A 108 0.85 0.24 5.92
CA LEU A 108 0.75 -0.07 7.36
C LEU A 108 1.74 0.76 8.18
N ARG A 109 3.01 0.82 7.76
CA ARG A 109 4.03 1.67 8.42
C ARG A 109 3.67 3.16 8.37
N ARG A 110 3.12 3.63 7.24
CA ARG A 110 2.69 5.04 7.11
C ARG A 110 1.48 5.36 7.97
N ALA A 111 0.50 4.47 8.05
CA ALA A 111 -0.66 4.66 8.91
C ALA A 111 -0.25 4.67 10.39
N ASP A 112 0.60 3.73 10.80
CA ASP A 112 1.18 3.69 12.15
C ASP A 112 1.90 4.99 12.52
N ALA A 113 2.80 5.48 11.65
CA ALA A 113 3.51 6.74 11.87
C ALA A 113 2.57 7.95 11.89
N TYR A 114 1.57 7.98 11.02
CA TYR A 114 0.59 9.05 10.93
C TYR A 114 -0.26 9.14 12.21
N LEU A 115 -0.79 8.02 12.68
CA LEU A 115 -1.57 7.93 13.92
C LEU A 115 -0.70 8.30 15.13
N SER A 116 0.51 7.74 15.22
CA SER A 116 1.45 8.04 16.32
C SER A 116 1.78 9.52 16.42
N LYS A 117 2.04 10.19 15.29
CA LYS A 117 2.31 11.62 15.24
C LYS A 117 1.12 12.47 15.71
N ALA A 118 -0.09 11.99 15.49
CA ALA A 118 -1.33 12.63 15.92
C ALA A 118 -1.73 12.27 17.36
N GLY A 119 -1.00 11.37 18.04
CA GLY A 119 -1.28 10.95 19.42
C GLY A 119 -2.24 9.77 19.55
N TYR A 120 -2.47 9.00 18.48
CA TYR A 120 -3.31 7.79 18.46
C TYR A 120 -2.48 6.53 18.23
#